data_AF-A0AA92U273-F1
#
_entry.id   AF-A0AA92U273-F1
#
_cell.length_a   1.000
_cell.length_b   1.000
_cell.length_c   1.000
_cell.angle_alpha   90.00
_cell.angle_beta   90.00
_cell.angle_gamma   90.00
#
_symmetry.space_group_name_H-M   'P 1'
#
loop_
_entity.id
_entity.type
_entity.pdbx_description
1 polymer ?
#
loop_
_entity_poly.entity_id
_entity_poly.type
_entity_poly.pdbx_seq_one_letter_code
_entity_poly.pdbx_strand_id
1 'polypeptide(L)'
;MKFTKQQLLDTLKAKLTENGKHLSISEKTIKSLSDSHFDLLVGEDTELDDLVKKILPQYVSLNGNYEKDNADFIKKWNDEHPDTKPNPNDNGKEPSAVEKKLLERLEALEKKDAEYEASKLVSQKRSELLAKFKEKGINDSKWIEKYMSKLNLTKDSDIEQEFTDAEEFYNISHVNGGGTPGNPSGGNGDKPIGAERWAGVNKILGTSNPAGK
;
A
#
# COMPACT_ATOMS: atom_id res chain seq x y z
N MET A 1 -16.74 51.84 9.41
CA MET A 1 -17.38 50.78 10.22
C MET A 1 -16.50 50.48 11.41
N LYS A 2 -17.08 50.39 12.62
CA LYS A 2 -16.32 50.24 13.89
C LYS A 2 -15.78 48.82 14.10
N PHE A 3 -16.43 47.81 13.52
CA PHE A 3 -15.97 46.42 13.50
C PHE A 3 -16.46 45.68 12.24
N THR A 4 -15.91 44.51 11.99
CA THR A 4 -16.13 43.66 10.80
C THR A 4 -16.96 42.43 11.13
N LYS A 5 -17.54 41.80 10.09
CA LYS A 5 -18.22 40.49 10.21
C LYS A 5 -17.31 39.42 10.82
N GLN A 6 -16.02 39.44 10.46
CA GLN A 6 -15.04 38.50 11.00
C GLN A 6 -14.81 38.73 12.50
N GLN A 7 -14.66 39.98 12.93
CA GLN A 7 -14.53 40.30 14.36
C GLN A 7 -15.77 39.85 15.15
N LEU A 8 -16.99 40.04 14.62
CA LEU A 8 -18.20 39.53 15.26
C LEU A 8 -18.20 38.00 15.38
N LEU A 9 -17.85 37.31 14.30
CA LEU A 9 -17.77 35.84 14.27
C LEU A 9 -16.76 35.32 15.30
N ASP A 10 -15.56 35.90 15.34
CA ASP A 10 -14.48 35.49 16.25
C ASP A 10 -14.88 35.71 17.71
N THR A 11 -15.49 36.85 18.04
CA THR A 11 -15.98 37.14 19.39
C THR A 11 -17.12 36.19 19.80
N LEU A 12 -18.07 35.91 18.91
CA LEU A 12 -19.14 34.95 19.18
C LEU A 12 -18.60 33.54 19.40
N LYS A 13 -17.67 33.07 18.56
CA LYS A 13 -17.03 31.76 18.74
C LYS A 13 -16.31 31.68 20.08
N ALA A 14 -15.50 32.68 20.42
CA ALA A 14 -14.78 32.73 21.69
C ALA A 14 -15.74 32.65 22.90
N LYS A 15 -16.88 33.35 22.85
CA LYS A 15 -17.91 33.29 23.91
C LYS A 15 -18.64 31.96 23.95
N LEU A 16 -18.91 31.34 22.80
CA LEU A 16 -19.60 30.07 22.72
C LEU A 16 -18.73 28.88 23.18
N THR A 17 -17.42 28.96 22.97
CA THR A 17 -16.44 27.95 23.40
C THR A 17 -15.77 28.27 24.74
N GLU A 18 -16.22 29.31 25.44
CA GLU A 18 -15.67 29.70 26.74
C GLU A 18 -15.77 28.52 27.73
N ASN A 19 -14.72 28.32 28.53
CA ASN A 19 -14.56 27.17 29.44
C ASN A 19 -14.49 25.79 28.76
N GLY A 20 -14.08 25.73 27.49
CA GLY A 20 -13.89 24.47 26.77
C GLY A 20 -15.18 23.79 26.34
N LYS A 21 -16.30 24.53 26.28
CA LYS A 21 -17.57 24.01 25.78
C LYS A 21 -17.44 23.59 24.32
N HIS A 22 -17.86 22.36 24.04
CA HIS A 22 -17.99 21.87 22.67
C HIS A 22 -19.25 22.44 22.03
N LEU A 23 -19.22 22.69 20.72
CA LEU A 23 -20.36 23.18 19.96
C LEU A 23 -20.94 22.06 19.12
N SER A 24 -22.22 21.77 19.33
CA SER A 24 -23.00 20.85 18.50
C SER A 24 -23.48 21.51 17.20
N ILE A 25 -23.48 22.84 17.14
CA ILE A 25 -23.78 23.58 15.91
C ILE A 25 -22.51 23.80 15.07
N SER A 26 -22.66 23.69 13.75
CA SER A 26 -21.54 23.87 12.81
C SER A 26 -21.06 25.32 12.73
N GLU A 27 -19.77 25.51 12.42
CA GLU A 27 -19.20 26.83 12.15
C GLU A 27 -19.91 27.56 10.99
N LYS A 28 -20.33 26.81 9.96
CA LYS A 28 -21.12 27.35 8.85
C LYS A 28 -22.44 27.97 9.32
N THR A 29 -23.11 27.31 10.27
CA THR A 29 -24.35 27.81 10.89
C THR A 29 -24.08 29.08 11.67
N ILE A 30 -23.02 29.09 12.51
CA ILE A 30 -22.65 30.26 13.32
C ILE A 30 -22.35 31.46 12.42
N LYS A 31 -21.54 31.25 11.39
CA LYS A 31 -21.17 32.29 10.41
C LYS A 31 -22.38 32.82 9.64
N SER A 32 -23.23 31.94 9.12
CA SER A 32 -24.41 32.37 8.37
C SER A 32 -25.34 33.21 9.24
N LEU A 33 -25.54 32.83 10.49
CA LEU A 33 -26.38 33.57 11.41
C LEU A 33 -25.71 34.89 11.85
N SER A 34 -24.38 34.90 12.04
CA SER A 34 -23.66 36.12 12.45
C SER A 34 -23.64 37.16 11.33
N ASP A 35 -23.49 36.72 10.09
CA ASP A 35 -23.54 37.60 8.92
C ASP A 35 -24.93 38.23 8.78
N SER A 36 -26.01 37.46 8.96
CA SER A 36 -27.38 37.98 8.96
C SER A 36 -27.63 38.99 10.09
N HIS A 37 -27.15 38.70 11.30
CA HIS A 37 -27.25 39.65 12.41
C HIS A 37 -26.45 40.92 12.15
N PHE A 38 -25.26 40.80 11.56
CA PHE A 38 -24.45 41.95 11.19
C PHE A 38 -25.20 42.86 10.21
N ASP A 39 -25.74 42.28 9.14
CA ASP A 39 -26.43 43.05 8.09
C ASP A 39 -27.74 43.69 8.57
N LEU A 40 -28.41 43.10 9.54
CA LEU A 40 -29.71 43.58 10.05
C LEU A 40 -29.61 44.51 11.26
N LEU A 41 -28.58 44.36 12.10
CA LEU A 41 -28.52 44.99 13.42
C LEU A 41 -27.39 46.00 13.58
N VAL A 42 -26.40 46.05 12.67
CA VAL A 42 -25.28 46.99 12.75
C VAL A 42 -25.66 48.32 12.11
N GLY A 43 -25.75 49.36 12.94
CA GLY A 43 -25.85 50.77 12.55
C GLY A 43 -24.61 51.58 12.94
N GLU A 44 -24.67 52.90 12.79
CA GLU A 44 -23.56 53.82 13.08
C GLU A 44 -23.13 53.83 14.56
N ASP A 45 -24.10 53.65 15.47
CA ASP A 45 -23.89 53.65 16.92
C ASP A 45 -23.80 52.24 17.54
N THR A 46 -23.78 51.18 16.73
CA THR A 46 -23.72 49.81 17.25
C THR A 46 -22.30 49.46 17.66
N GLU A 47 -22.11 49.13 18.93
CA GLU A 47 -20.87 48.59 19.47
C GLU A 47 -20.87 47.05 19.45
N LEU A 48 -19.70 46.46 19.21
CA LEU A 48 -19.55 45.00 19.06
C LEU A 48 -20.04 44.24 20.30
N ASP A 49 -19.64 44.66 21.49
CA ASP A 49 -19.99 43.97 22.73
C ASP A 49 -21.50 44.00 23.01
N ASP A 50 -22.19 45.09 22.66
CA ASP A 50 -23.63 45.22 22.87
C ASP A 50 -24.41 44.38 21.88
N LEU A 51 -23.95 44.30 20.62
CA LEU A 51 -24.49 43.36 19.65
C LEU A 51 -24.30 41.91 20.11
N VAL A 52 -23.09 41.54 20.54
CA VAL A 52 -22.78 40.19 21.03
C VAL A 52 -23.66 39.82 22.22
N LYS A 53 -23.80 40.70 23.22
CA LYS A 53 -24.70 40.46 24.38
C LYS A 53 -26.15 40.22 23.94
N LYS A 54 -26.61 40.91 22.90
CA LYS A 54 -27.99 40.80 22.39
C LYS A 54 -28.23 39.47 21.66
N ILE A 55 -27.28 39.02 20.83
CA ILE A 55 -27.49 37.84 19.96
C ILE A 55 -26.98 36.53 20.57
N LEU A 56 -25.97 36.57 21.45
CA LEU A 56 -25.36 35.38 22.05
C LEU A 56 -26.37 34.40 22.67
N PRO A 57 -27.42 34.84 23.40
CA PRO A 57 -28.41 33.92 23.96
C PRO A 57 -29.10 33.02 22.91
N GLN A 58 -29.27 33.52 21.67
CA GLN A 58 -29.86 32.73 20.59
C GLN A 58 -28.94 31.59 20.16
N TYR A 59 -27.63 31.85 20.06
CA TYR A 59 -26.65 30.82 19.72
C TYR A 59 -26.51 29.78 20.83
N VAL A 60 -26.53 30.22 22.10
CA VAL A 60 -26.50 29.32 23.26
C VAL A 60 -27.72 28.42 23.28
N SER A 61 -28.92 28.98 23.07
CA SER A 61 -30.16 28.18 23.00
C SER A 61 -30.15 27.24 21.80
N LEU A 62 -29.70 27.69 20.63
CA LEU A 62 -29.61 26.86 19.43
C LEU A 62 -28.67 25.68 19.69
N ASN A 63 -27.48 25.94 20.23
CA ASN A 63 -26.52 24.89 20.56
C ASN A 63 -27.08 23.88 21.57
N GLY A 64 -27.75 24.36 22.63
CA GLY A 64 -28.39 23.50 23.62
C GLY A 64 -29.52 22.63 23.05
N ASN A 65 -30.26 23.12 22.06
CA ASN A 65 -31.27 22.32 21.37
C ASN A 65 -30.63 21.19 20.55
N TYR A 66 -29.56 21.47 19.81
CA TYR A 66 -28.81 20.44 19.09
C TYR A 66 -28.18 19.40 20.02
N GLU A 67 -27.64 19.82 21.17
CA GLU A 67 -27.14 18.91 22.19
C GLU A 67 -28.23 17.97 22.70
N LYS A 68 -29.41 18.53 22.98
CA LYS A 68 -30.56 17.74 23.42
C LYS A 68 -31.03 16.76 22.34
N ASP A 69 -31.22 17.23 21.11
CA ASP A 69 -31.69 16.39 20.01
C ASP A 69 -30.70 15.24 19.71
N ASN A 70 -29.40 15.52 19.78
CA ASN A 70 -28.36 14.50 19.65
C ASN A 70 -28.41 13.49 20.80
N ALA A 71 -28.58 13.94 22.05
CA ALA A 71 -28.69 13.06 23.20
C ALA A 71 -29.96 12.19 23.14
N ASP A 72 -31.09 12.77 22.75
CA ASP A 72 -32.36 12.07 22.56
C ASP A 72 -32.27 11.05 21.42
N PHE A 73 -31.59 11.40 20.31
CA PHE A 73 -31.29 10.48 19.22
C PHE A 73 -30.44 9.29 19.68
N ILE A 74 -29.32 9.54 20.36
CA ILE A 74 -28.42 8.48 20.85
C ILE A 74 -29.17 7.55 21.81
N LYS A 75 -29.97 8.12 22.73
CA LYS A 75 -30.78 7.34 23.66
C LYS A 75 -31.77 6.45 22.93
N LYS A 76 -32.56 7.03 22.02
CA LYS A 76 -33.55 6.29 21.22
C LYS A 76 -32.87 5.21 20.36
N TRP A 77 -31.74 5.53 19.76
CA TRP A 77 -30.95 4.58 18.97
C TRP A 77 -30.51 3.39 19.81
N ASN A 78 -29.96 3.63 21.01
CA ASN A 78 -29.53 2.58 21.93
C ASN A 78 -30.70 1.75 22.48
N ASP A 79 -31.87 2.36 22.68
CA ASP A 79 -33.08 1.66 23.11
C ASP A 79 -33.63 0.76 21.98
N GLU A 80 -33.57 1.20 20.72
CA GLU A 80 -34.00 0.44 19.53
C GLU A 80 -32.95 -0.59 19.07
N HIS A 81 -31.67 -0.35 19.37
CA HIS A 81 -30.52 -1.19 19.06
C HIS A 81 -29.77 -1.49 20.36
N PRO A 82 -30.37 -2.28 21.27
CA PRO A 82 -29.67 -2.67 22.47
C PRO A 82 -28.40 -3.41 22.04
N ASP A 83 -27.25 -2.91 22.50
CA ASP A 83 -26.00 -3.65 22.38
C ASP A 83 -26.26 -5.07 22.88
N THR A 84 -26.24 -6.04 21.99
CA THR A 84 -26.02 -7.43 22.39
C THR A 84 -24.61 -7.46 22.94
N LYS A 85 -24.47 -7.13 24.24
CA LYS A 85 -23.24 -7.43 24.97
C LYS A 85 -22.92 -8.87 24.63
N PRO A 86 -21.72 -9.18 24.11
CA PRO A 86 -21.35 -10.56 23.86
C PRO A 86 -21.58 -11.30 25.16
N ASN A 87 -22.45 -12.30 25.12
CA ASN A 87 -22.69 -13.14 26.27
C ASN A 87 -21.34 -13.79 26.61
N PRO A 88 -20.79 -13.61 27.82
CA PRO A 88 -19.50 -14.22 28.18
C PRO A 88 -19.48 -15.75 28.05
N ASN A 89 -20.67 -16.37 27.92
CA ASN A 89 -20.86 -17.80 27.70
C ASN A 89 -20.83 -18.25 26.22
N ASP A 90 -20.60 -17.38 25.24
CA ASP A 90 -20.53 -17.78 23.82
C ASP A 90 -19.10 -18.15 23.35
N ASN A 91 -18.21 -18.52 24.27
CA ASN A 91 -16.87 -19.10 23.99
C ASN A 91 -16.92 -20.51 23.36
N GLY A 92 -18.02 -20.88 22.72
CA GLY A 92 -18.21 -22.18 22.11
C GLY A 92 -19.13 -22.20 20.90
N LYS A 93 -19.53 -21.04 20.35
CA LYS A 93 -20.24 -21.04 19.07
C LYS A 93 -19.24 -21.29 17.95
N GLU A 94 -19.39 -22.44 17.30
CA GLU A 94 -18.75 -22.63 16.00
C GLU A 94 -19.07 -21.43 15.11
N PRO A 95 -18.10 -20.93 14.34
CA PRO A 95 -18.35 -19.86 13.40
C PRO A 95 -19.54 -20.26 12.53
N SER A 96 -20.49 -19.34 12.39
CA SER A 96 -21.68 -19.55 11.58
C SER A 96 -21.27 -19.98 10.16
N ALA A 97 -22.17 -20.65 9.44
CA ALA A 97 -21.90 -21.06 8.06
C ALA A 97 -21.46 -19.88 7.17
N VAL A 98 -21.91 -18.66 7.49
CA VAL A 98 -21.53 -17.43 6.81
C VAL A 98 -20.09 -17.00 7.17
N GLU A 99 -19.73 -17.05 8.45
CA GLU A 99 -18.37 -16.72 8.91
C GLU A 99 -17.34 -17.73 8.40
N LYS A 100 -17.63 -19.04 8.41
CA LYS A 100 -16.75 -20.06 7.83
C LYS A 100 -16.48 -19.79 6.35
N LYS A 101 -17.52 -19.43 5.58
CA LYS A 101 -17.40 -19.12 4.15
C LYS A 101 -16.65 -17.80 3.89
N LEU A 102 -16.78 -16.81 4.77
CA LEU A 102 -16.03 -15.56 4.70
C LEU A 102 -14.53 -15.80 4.98
N LEU A 103 -14.21 -16.58 6.00
CA LEU A 103 -12.82 -16.94 6.34
C LEU A 103 -12.15 -17.73 5.21
N GLU A 104 -12.84 -18.73 4.65
CA GLU A 104 -12.34 -19.50 3.51
C GLU A 104 -12.08 -18.59 2.28
N ARG A 105 -12.96 -17.62 2.04
CA ARG A 105 -12.79 -16.66 0.94
C ARG A 105 -11.63 -15.70 1.19
N LEU A 106 -11.40 -15.29 2.44
CA LEU A 106 -10.27 -14.44 2.81
C LEU A 106 -8.94 -15.18 2.63
N GLU A 107 -8.84 -16.42 3.12
CA GLU A 107 -7.64 -17.23 2.94
C GLU A 107 -7.33 -17.47 1.44
N ALA A 108 -8.37 -17.73 0.64
CA ALA A 108 -8.23 -17.88 -0.81
C ALA A 108 -7.80 -16.58 -1.52
N LEU A 109 -8.21 -15.41 -1.01
CA LEU A 109 -7.78 -14.10 -1.53
C LEU A 109 -6.34 -13.79 -1.14
N GLU A 110 -5.98 -13.98 0.13
CA GLU A 110 -4.62 -13.78 0.62
C GLU A 110 -3.60 -14.65 -0.14
N LYS A 111 -3.96 -15.92 -0.41
CA LYS A 111 -3.13 -16.79 -1.22
C LYS A 111 -2.96 -16.30 -2.65
N LYS A 112 -4.04 -15.81 -3.28
CA LYS A 112 -3.99 -15.24 -4.64
C LYS A 112 -3.17 -13.97 -4.71
N ASP A 113 -3.27 -13.11 -3.72
CA ASP A 113 -2.47 -11.88 -3.66
C ASP A 113 -0.99 -12.20 -3.45
N ALA A 114 -0.66 -13.17 -2.60
CA ALA A 114 0.72 -13.64 -2.43
C ALA A 114 1.30 -14.25 -3.72
N GLU A 115 0.51 -15.04 -4.45
CA GLU A 115 0.89 -15.59 -5.76
C GLU A 115 1.06 -14.47 -6.82
N TYR A 116 0.18 -13.48 -6.82
CA TYR A 116 0.23 -12.34 -7.74
C TYR A 116 1.46 -11.47 -7.49
N GLU A 117 1.75 -11.09 -6.24
CA GLU A 117 2.93 -10.30 -5.90
C GLU A 117 4.23 -11.08 -6.16
N ALA A 118 4.26 -12.39 -5.90
CA ALA A 118 5.40 -13.23 -6.28
C ALA A 118 5.61 -13.26 -7.80
N SER A 119 4.55 -13.43 -8.59
CA SER A 119 4.62 -13.42 -10.06
C SER A 119 5.08 -12.06 -10.60
N LYS A 120 4.59 -10.96 -10.01
CA LYS A 120 4.98 -9.60 -10.38
C LYS A 120 6.45 -9.35 -10.10
N LEU A 121 6.95 -9.76 -8.93
CA LEU A 121 8.36 -9.60 -8.59
C LEU A 121 9.28 -10.45 -9.50
N VAL A 122 8.87 -11.67 -9.84
CA VAL A 122 9.58 -12.51 -10.82
C VAL A 122 9.60 -11.85 -12.21
N SER A 123 8.50 -11.22 -12.64
CA SER A 123 8.44 -10.48 -13.90
C SER A 123 9.35 -9.24 -13.92
N GLN A 124 9.41 -8.51 -12.81
CA GLN A 124 10.33 -7.38 -12.64
C GLN A 124 11.79 -7.85 -12.73
N LYS A 125 12.13 -8.91 -12.01
CA LYS A 125 13.47 -9.54 -12.07
C LYS A 125 13.85 -10.01 -13.48
N ARG A 126 12.91 -10.63 -14.22
CA ARG A 126 13.11 -10.98 -15.63
C ARG A 126 13.43 -9.76 -16.49
N SER A 127 12.72 -8.64 -16.26
CA SER A 127 12.92 -7.41 -17.01
C SER A 127 14.26 -6.73 -16.67
N GLU A 128 14.66 -6.77 -15.40
CA GLU A 128 15.95 -6.26 -14.92
C GLU A 128 17.13 -7.02 -15.54
N LEU A 129 17.09 -8.36 -15.53
CA LEU A 129 18.12 -9.19 -16.15
C LEU A 129 18.24 -8.93 -17.66
N LEU A 130 17.11 -8.77 -18.35
CA LEU A 130 17.09 -8.38 -19.77
C LEU A 130 17.71 -7.00 -20.02
N ALA A 131 17.50 -6.05 -19.12
CA ALA A 131 18.13 -4.73 -19.21
C ALA A 131 19.64 -4.82 -19.05
N LYS A 132 20.14 -5.63 -18.09
CA LYS A 132 21.57 -5.85 -17.87
C LYS A 132 22.27 -6.48 -19.06
N PHE A 133 21.65 -7.46 -19.74
CA PHE A 133 22.19 -8.01 -20.99
C PHE A 133 22.45 -6.92 -22.03
N LYS A 134 21.47 -6.03 -22.24
CA LYS A 134 21.61 -4.93 -23.20
C LYS A 134 22.68 -3.92 -22.78
N GLU A 135 22.71 -3.55 -21.50
CA GLU A 135 23.69 -2.60 -20.96
C GLU A 135 25.13 -3.09 -21.13
N LYS A 136 25.37 -4.38 -20.89
CA LYS A 136 26.70 -5.00 -20.99
C LYS A 136 27.04 -5.50 -22.40
N GLY A 137 26.21 -5.20 -23.40
CA GLY A 137 26.50 -5.45 -24.81
C GLY A 137 26.22 -6.88 -25.29
N ILE A 138 25.53 -7.69 -24.49
CA ILE A 138 25.00 -8.99 -24.93
C ILE A 138 23.74 -8.70 -25.75
N ASN A 139 23.90 -8.71 -27.07
CA ASN A 139 22.84 -8.34 -28.03
C ASN A 139 22.34 -9.51 -28.89
N ASP A 140 22.82 -10.74 -28.66
CA ASP A 140 22.32 -11.94 -29.35
C ASP A 140 20.93 -12.30 -28.83
N SER A 141 19.90 -11.85 -29.55
CA SER A 141 18.50 -12.10 -29.19
C SER A 141 18.16 -13.59 -29.13
N LYS A 142 18.76 -14.44 -29.99
CA LYS A 142 18.49 -15.87 -30.01
C LYS A 142 19.07 -16.56 -28.78
N TRP A 143 20.27 -16.17 -28.38
CA TRP A 143 20.89 -16.67 -27.16
C TRP A 143 20.11 -16.22 -25.92
N ILE A 144 19.75 -14.93 -25.84
CA ILE A 144 19.00 -14.36 -24.71
C ILE A 144 17.64 -15.06 -24.55
N GLU A 145 16.87 -15.20 -25.64
CA GLU A 145 15.57 -15.88 -25.61
C GLU A 145 15.72 -17.32 -25.11
N LYS A 146 16.74 -18.05 -25.61
CA LYS A 146 16.98 -19.44 -25.21
C LYS A 146 17.40 -19.56 -23.75
N TYR A 147 18.26 -18.66 -23.26
CA TYR A 147 18.68 -18.62 -21.86
C TYR A 147 17.48 -18.29 -20.94
N MET A 148 16.75 -17.21 -21.24
CA MET A 148 15.58 -16.77 -20.46
C MET A 148 14.42 -17.77 -20.46
N SER A 149 14.30 -18.61 -21.49
CA SER A 149 13.29 -19.69 -21.56
C SER A 149 13.58 -20.84 -20.58
N LYS A 150 14.85 -21.08 -20.25
CA LYS A 150 15.28 -22.14 -19.33
C LYS A 150 15.51 -21.66 -17.91
N LEU A 151 15.62 -20.34 -17.74
CA LEU A 151 15.91 -19.73 -16.44
C LEU A 151 14.68 -19.78 -15.52
N ASN A 152 14.87 -20.38 -14.35
CA ASN A 152 13.86 -20.47 -13.30
C ASN A 152 14.10 -19.39 -12.24
N LEU A 153 13.61 -18.18 -12.52
CA LEU A 153 13.66 -17.08 -11.54
C LEU A 153 12.56 -17.23 -10.49
N THR A 154 12.92 -16.94 -9.25
CA THR A 154 12.03 -16.87 -8.10
C THR A 154 12.10 -15.47 -7.49
N LYS A 155 11.19 -15.19 -6.54
CA LYS A 155 11.19 -13.92 -5.80
C LYS A 155 12.52 -13.65 -5.07
N ASP A 156 13.26 -14.69 -4.71
CA ASP A 156 14.51 -14.60 -3.94
C ASP A 156 15.77 -14.74 -4.82
N SER A 157 15.64 -14.89 -6.15
CA SER A 157 16.78 -15.04 -7.06
C SER A 157 17.67 -13.80 -7.11
N ASP A 158 18.99 -13.97 -7.04
CA ASP A 158 19.97 -12.88 -7.10
C ASP A 158 20.28 -12.50 -8.55
N ILE A 159 19.80 -11.34 -9.01
CA ILE A 159 19.93 -10.93 -10.41
C ILE A 159 21.37 -10.56 -10.79
N GLU A 160 22.21 -10.16 -9.84
CA GLU A 160 23.63 -9.90 -10.14
C GLU A 160 24.39 -11.22 -10.38
N GLN A 161 24.14 -12.21 -9.54
CA GLN A 161 24.76 -13.53 -9.71
C GLN A 161 24.25 -14.20 -10.99
N GLU A 162 22.94 -14.16 -11.24
CA GLU A 162 22.36 -14.74 -12.46
C GLU A 162 22.90 -14.05 -13.73
N PHE A 163 23.10 -12.72 -13.68
CA PHE A 163 23.75 -11.99 -14.77
C PHE A 163 25.21 -12.44 -14.96
N THR A 164 25.97 -12.58 -13.88
CA THR A 164 27.38 -13.03 -13.94
C THR A 164 27.49 -14.42 -14.56
N ASP A 165 26.67 -15.37 -14.09
CA ASP A 165 26.63 -16.74 -14.62
C ASP A 165 26.23 -16.76 -16.11
N ALA A 166 25.28 -15.90 -16.49
CA ALA A 166 24.85 -15.73 -17.87
C ALA A 166 25.95 -15.13 -18.76
N GLU A 167 26.68 -14.12 -18.28
CA GLU A 167 27.80 -13.51 -18.99
C GLU A 167 28.94 -14.51 -19.22
N GLU A 168 29.27 -15.32 -18.20
CA GLU A 168 30.24 -16.41 -18.34
C GLU A 168 29.80 -17.43 -19.40
N PHE A 169 28.54 -17.84 -19.37
CA PHE A 169 28.00 -18.78 -20.36
C PHE A 169 27.98 -18.19 -21.78
N TYR A 170 27.64 -16.91 -21.91
CA TYR A 170 27.67 -16.19 -23.18
C TYR A 170 29.09 -16.18 -23.74
N ASN A 171 30.07 -15.79 -22.92
CA ASN A 171 31.47 -15.75 -23.31
C ASN A 171 31.97 -17.14 -23.73
N ILE A 172 31.68 -18.21 -22.96
CA ILE A 172 32.07 -19.58 -23.31
C ILE A 172 31.48 -20.01 -24.66
N SER A 173 30.20 -19.68 -24.91
CA SER A 173 29.52 -20.05 -26.16
C SER A 173 29.97 -19.23 -27.38
N HIS A 174 30.64 -18.09 -27.17
CA HIS A 174 31.12 -17.18 -28.22
C HIS A 174 32.65 -17.12 -28.33
N VAL A 175 33.40 -17.89 -27.52
CA VAL A 175 34.82 -18.10 -27.77
C VAL A 175 34.97 -18.82 -29.11
N ASN A 176 35.72 -18.23 -30.04
CA ASN A 176 36.11 -18.87 -31.31
C ASN A 176 37.01 -20.08 -31.04
N GLY A 177 36.43 -21.18 -30.59
CA GLY A 177 37.03 -22.51 -30.66
C GLY A 177 36.91 -23.01 -32.08
N GLY A 178 38.03 -23.19 -32.77
CA GLY A 178 38.11 -23.68 -34.16
C GLY A 178 37.67 -25.14 -34.35
N GLY A 179 36.51 -25.52 -33.83
CA GLY A 179 35.94 -26.85 -33.97
C GLY A 179 34.42 -26.80 -33.87
N THR A 180 33.74 -27.15 -34.95
CA THR A 180 32.30 -27.35 -34.98
C THR A 180 31.92 -28.51 -34.04
N PRO A 181 30.99 -28.32 -33.08
CA PRO A 181 30.49 -29.43 -32.28
C PRO A 181 29.87 -30.50 -33.20
N GLY A 182 30.43 -31.72 -33.16
CA GLY A 182 29.93 -32.88 -33.90
C GLY A 182 30.81 -33.40 -35.03
N ASN A 183 31.95 -32.76 -35.35
CA ASN A 183 32.91 -33.30 -36.31
C ASN A 183 34.26 -33.54 -35.60
N PRO A 184 34.74 -34.79 -35.45
CA PRO A 184 36.03 -35.05 -34.82
C PRO A 184 37.13 -34.68 -35.82
N SER A 185 37.47 -33.40 -35.91
CA SER A 185 38.65 -32.98 -36.66
C SER A 185 39.82 -32.99 -35.68
N GLY A 186 40.68 -34.01 -35.83
CA GLY A 186 41.92 -34.15 -35.07
C GLY A 186 42.76 -32.89 -35.18
N GLY A 187 43.00 -32.22 -34.06
CA GLY A 187 43.74 -30.97 -33.99
C GLY A 187 44.19 -30.68 -32.57
N ASN A 188 45.47 -30.94 -32.32
CA ASN A 188 46.22 -30.75 -31.09
C ASN A 188 45.80 -29.52 -30.27
N GLY A 189 45.34 -29.78 -29.04
CA GLY A 189 44.97 -28.74 -28.08
C GLY A 189 44.87 -29.31 -26.67
N ASP A 190 45.86 -30.10 -26.25
CA ASP A 190 46.01 -30.54 -24.87
C ASP A 190 46.29 -29.33 -23.96
N LYS A 191 45.23 -28.66 -23.54
CA LYS A 191 45.18 -28.02 -22.23
C LYS A 191 44.03 -28.65 -21.47
N PRO A 192 44.30 -29.43 -20.41
CA PRO A 192 43.24 -30.00 -19.60
C PRO A 192 42.38 -28.87 -19.06
N ILE A 193 41.06 -28.99 -19.26
CA ILE A 193 40.07 -28.13 -18.63
C ILE A 193 40.29 -28.27 -17.12
N GLY A 194 40.72 -27.18 -16.46
CA GLY A 194 41.02 -27.18 -15.03
C GLY A 194 39.82 -27.65 -14.19
N ALA A 195 40.09 -28.37 -13.11
CA ALA A 195 39.09 -29.00 -12.25
C ALA A 195 38.01 -28.03 -11.73
N GLU A 196 38.34 -26.75 -11.58
CA GLU A 196 37.41 -25.69 -11.19
C GLU A 196 36.31 -25.45 -12.23
N ARG A 197 36.63 -25.58 -13.53
CA ARG A 197 35.64 -25.41 -14.62
C ARG A 197 34.64 -26.57 -14.67
N TRP A 198 35.04 -27.76 -14.22
CA TRP A 198 34.13 -28.90 -14.08
C TRP A 198 33.19 -28.77 -12.88
N ALA A 199 33.62 -28.10 -11.81
CA ALA A 199 32.79 -27.90 -10.62
C ALA A 199 31.54 -27.04 -10.91
N GLY A 200 31.67 -26.00 -11.73
CA GLY A 200 30.54 -25.16 -12.16
C GLY A 200 29.51 -25.93 -13.01
N VAL A 201 29.99 -26.76 -13.94
CA VAL A 201 29.13 -27.57 -14.83
C VAL A 201 28.36 -28.64 -14.06
N ASN A 202 28.99 -29.32 -13.10
CA ASN A 202 28.31 -30.34 -12.28
C ASN A 202 27.25 -29.76 -11.35
N LYS A 203 27.42 -28.51 -10.90
CA LYS A 203 26.43 -27.82 -10.07
C LYS A 203 25.15 -27.50 -10.86
N ILE A 204 25.30 -27.17 -12.15
CA ILE A 204 24.19 -26.84 -13.06
C ILE A 204 23.45 -28.10 -13.54
N LEU A 205 24.17 -29.21 -13.76
CA LEU A 205 23.59 -30.46 -14.27
C LEU A 205 22.99 -31.36 -13.18
N GLY A 206 23.14 -31.02 -11.90
CA GLY A 206 22.54 -31.78 -10.80
C GLY A 206 23.06 -33.22 -10.66
N THR A 207 24.18 -33.56 -11.28
CA THR A 207 24.77 -34.89 -11.20
C THR A 207 25.66 -34.97 -9.96
N SER A 208 25.16 -35.60 -8.90
CA SER A 208 26.02 -36.12 -7.84
C SER A 208 27.00 -37.12 -8.46
N ASN A 209 28.28 -36.82 -8.30
CA ASN A 209 29.43 -37.64 -8.68
C ASN A 209 29.16 -39.14 -8.43
N PRO A 210 29.21 -40.04 -9.43
CA PRO A 210 29.36 -41.44 -9.15
C PRO A 210 30.82 -41.65 -8.74
N ALA A 211 31.03 -41.90 -7.46
CA ALA A 211 32.32 -42.28 -6.93
C ALA A 211 32.86 -43.55 -7.61
N GLY A 212 34.17 -43.57 -7.84
CA GLY A 212 34.99 -44.78 -7.80
C GLY A 212 35.21 -45.50 -9.12
N LYS A 213 36.45 -45.43 -9.61
CA LYS A 213 37.36 -46.59 -9.73
C LYS A 213 38.80 -46.12 -9.78
#